data_AF-A0A2H1IJ68-F1
#
_entry.id   AF-A0A2H1IJ68-F1
#
_cell.length_a   1.000
_cell.length_b   1.000
_cell.length_c   1.000
_cell.angle_alpha   90.00
_cell.angle_beta   90.00
_cell.angle_gamma   90.00
#
_symmetry.space_group_name_H-M   'P 1'
#
loop_
_entity.id
_entity.type
_entity.pdbx_description
1 polymer ?
#
loop_
_entity_poly.entity_id
_entity_poly.type
_entity_poly.pdbx_seq_one_letter_code
_entity_poly.pdbx_strand_id
1 'polypeptide(L)'
;MSAPESGTDAVSENLYEVDAVDPLHRLVDRSGMSADDIEQIGRLMRGIADLRAAEQRLTEASQKYMKLSQQDMRAIQYLIVASNHGTMVTPGMLAAHLQISAASTTKLLNRLEDGAHITREVHPADRRAFVVRVTPGTMESAMDTVGRQHAKRFDSAARLTAEQRDIVIDFFRDMTEQLSLDDVAWAEDI
;
A
#
# COMPACT_ATOMS: atom_id res chain seq x y z
N MET A 1 1.02 36.35 0.03
CA MET A 1 1.86 35.31 -0.60
C MET A 1 0.94 34.12 -0.81
N SER A 2 0.28 34.08 -1.97
CA SER A 2 -0.78 33.10 -2.28
C SER A 2 -0.18 31.70 -2.43
N ALA A 3 -0.85 30.71 -1.87
CA ALA A 3 -0.53 29.30 -2.06
C ALA A 3 -0.63 28.93 -3.56
N PRO A 4 0.22 28.02 -4.07
CA PRO A 4 0.04 27.50 -5.41
C PRO A 4 -1.24 26.66 -5.43
N GLU A 5 -2.17 27.01 -6.32
CA GLU A 5 -3.31 26.17 -6.65
C GLU A 5 -2.78 24.83 -7.17
N SER A 6 -3.06 23.74 -6.44
CA SER A 6 -2.84 22.39 -6.92
C SER A 6 -3.92 22.06 -7.95
N GLY A 7 -3.80 22.66 -9.13
CA GLY A 7 -4.57 22.26 -10.30
C GLY A 7 -4.00 20.96 -10.83
N THR A 8 -4.78 19.87 -10.72
CA THR A 8 -4.59 18.69 -11.56
C THR A 8 -4.66 19.17 -13.01
N ASP A 9 -3.60 19.02 -13.80
CA ASP A 9 -3.61 19.40 -15.22
C ASP A 9 -4.62 18.50 -15.95
N ALA A 10 -5.35 19.05 -16.93
CA ALA A 10 -6.38 18.35 -17.72
C ALA A 10 -5.84 17.07 -18.37
N VAL A 11 -4.53 16.99 -18.62
CA VAL A 11 -3.86 15.77 -19.11
C VAL A 11 -3.87 14.64 -18.06
N SER A 12 -3.73 14.98 -16.77
CA SER A 12 -3.79 14.02 -15.66
C SER A 12 -5.20 13.54 -15.36
N GLU A 13 -6.20 14.42 -15.53
CA GLU A 13 -7.62 14.06 -15.44
C GLU A 13 -8.04 13.10 -16.58
N ASN A 14 -7.46 13.30 -17.77
CA ASN A 14 -7.73 12.48 -18.95
C ASN A 14 -6.96 11.15 -19.00
N LEU A 15 -5.94 10.94 -18.17
CA LEU A 15 -5.11 9.73 -18.22
C LEU A 15 -5.88 8.43 -17.98
N TYR A 16 -7.08 8.52 -17.39
CA TYR A 16 -7.94 7.37 -17.10
C TYR A 16 -9.26 7.42 -17.87
N GLU A 17 -9.44 8.40 -18.77
CA GLU A 17 -10.51 8.34 -19.75
C GLU A 17 -10.19 7.26 -20.77
N VAL A 18 -11.13 6.33 -20.87
CA VAL A 18 -11.00 5.11 -21.68
C VAL A 18 -10.83 5.46 -23.17
N ASP A 19 -11.32 6.62 -23.61
CA ASP A 19 -11.11 7.20 -24.95
C ASP A 19 -9.78 7.97 -25.09
N ALA A 20 -9.16 8.42 -24.01
CA ALA A 20 -7.84 9.07 -24.05
C ALA A 20 -6.68 8.07 -24.03
N VAL A 21 -6.87 6.91 -23.37
CA VAL A 21 -5.88 5.81 -23.30
C VAL A 21 -5.89 4.94 -24.56
N ASP A 22 -7.07 4.78 -25.18
CA ASP A 22 -7.23 4.02 -26.42
C ASP A 22 -8.22 4.70 -27.38
N PRO A 23 -7.85 5.86 -27.95
CA PRO A 23 -8.70 6.63 -28.86
C PRO A 23 -9.01 5.90 -30.18
N LEU A 24 -8.33 4.79 -30.45
CA LEU A 24 -8.44 4.02 -31.69
C LEU A 24 -9.08 2.65 -31.46
N HIS A 25 -9.59 2.36 -30.26
CA HIS A 25 -10.22 1.07 -29.89
C HIS A 25 -9.32 -0.16 -30.21
N ARG A 26 -8.01 -0.02 -30.07
CA ARG A 26 -7.02 -1.04 -30.40
C ARG A 26 -6.81 -2.06 -29.28
N LEU A 27 -7.14 -1.69 -28.05
CA LEU A 27 -6.91 -2.48 -26.84
C LEU A 27 -8.21 -3.03 -26.25
N VAL A 28 -9.33 -2.31 -26.44
CA VAL A 28 -10.65 -2.72 -25.93
C VAL A 28 -11.68 -2.62 -27.04
N ASP A 29 -12.27 -3.75 -27.44
CA ASP A 29 -13.45 -3.76 -28.33
C ASP A 29 -14.69 -3.31 -27.54
N ARG A 30 -15.21 -2.13 -27.90
CA ARG A 30 -16.38 -1.49 -27.26
C ARG A 30 -17.60 -1.47 -28.17
N SER A 31 -17.53 -2.14 -29.32
CA SER A 31 -18.56 -2.06 -30.37
C SER A 31 -19.95 -2.56 -29.92
N GLY A 32 -20.01 -3.36 -28.85
CA GLY A 32 -21.26 -3.85 -28.24
C GLY A 32 -21.76 -3.06 -27.02
N MET A 33 -21.13 -1.96 -26.63
CA MET A 33 -21.46 -1.22 -25.40
C MET A 33 -22.25 0.06 -25.69
N SER A 34 -23.18 0.42 -24.81
CA SER A 34 -23.83 1.73 -24.91
C SER A 34 -22.89 2.85 -24.47
N ALA A 35 -23.14 4.08 -24.94
CA ALA A 35 -22.37 5.26 -24.51
C ALA A 35 -22.43 5.46 -22.98
N ASP A 36 -23.60 5.19 -22.39
CA ASP A 36 -23.81 5.28 -20.94
C ASP A 36 -22.95 4.26 -20.17
N ASP A 37 -22.79 3.04 -20.70
CA ASP A 37 -21.92 2.01 -20.09
C ASP A 37 -20.45 2.43 -20.13
N ILE A 38 -20.00 2.99 -21.26
CA ILE A 38 -18.63 3.48 -21.42
C ILE A 38 -18.35 4.63 -20.44
N GLU A 39 -19.28 5.56 -20.28
CA GLU A 39 -19.15 6.65 -19.32
C GLU A 39 -19.07 6.14 -17.88
N GLN A 40 -19.94 5.18 -17.50
CA GLN A 40 -19.93 4.59 -16.17
C GLN A 40 -18.62 3.83 -15.88
N ILE A 41 -18.09 3.09 -16.85
CA ILE A 41 -16.79 2.42 -16.73
C ILE A 41 -15.66 3.43 -16.59
N GLY A 42 -15.68 4.52 -17.38
CA GLY A 42 -14.70 5.61 -17.24
C GLY A 42 -14.71 6.22 -15.83
N ARG A 43 -15.91 6.44 -15.25
CA ARG A 43 -16.06 6.92 -13.87
C ARG A 43 -15.50 5.92 -12.85
N LEU A 44 -15.74 4.63 -13.06
CA LEU A 44 -15.20 3.57 -12.20
C LEU A 44 -13.66 3.54 -12.23
N MET A 45 -13.07 3.60 -13.43
CA MET A 45 -11.61 3.60 -13.61
C MET A 45 -10.96 4.85 -13.02
N ARG A 46 -11.55 6.03 -13.21
CA ARG A 46 -11.10 7.27 -12.55
C ARG A 46 -11.15 7.16 -11.02
N GLY A 47 -12.19 6.56 -10.46
CA GLY A 47 -12.28 6.33 -9.01
C GLY A 47 -11.10 5.51 -8.44
N ILE A 48 -10.61 4.53 -9.18
CA ILE A 48 -9.44 3.72 -8.81
C ILE A 48 -8.17 4.55 -8.87
N ALA A 49 -8.01 5.35 -9.92
CA ALA A 49 -6.88 6.25 -10.07
C ALA A 49 -6.80 7.28 -8.93
N ASP A 50 -7.93 7.91 -8.62
CA ASP A 50 -8.03 8.88 -7.53
C ASP A 50 -7.69 8.26 -6.18
N LEU A 51 -8.17 7.02 -5.95
CA LEU A 51 -7.80 6.25 -4.76
C LEU A 51 -6.28 6.05 -4.71
N ARG A 52 -5.65 5.49 -5.75
CA ARG A 52 -4.20 5.26 -5.79
C ARG A 52 -3.40 6.55 -5.56
N ALA A 53 -3.81 7.66 -6.15
CA ALA A 53 -3.17 8.96 -5.94
C ALA A 53 -3.30 9.43 -4.49
N ALA A 54 -4.46 9.22 -3.86
CA ALA A 54 -4.66 9.54 -2.44
C ALA A 54 -3.81 8.64 -1.52
N GLU A 55 -3.69 7.36 -1.84
CA GLU A 55 -2.84 6.41 -1.11
C GLU A 55 -1.35 6.78 -1.19
N GLN A 56 -0.88 7.18 -2.36
CA GLN A 56 0.49 7.62 -2.56
C GLN A 56 0.80 8.88 -1.72
N ARG A 57 -0.07 9.90 -1.80
CA ARG A 57 0.06 11.13 -1.00
C ARG A 57 0.09 10.84 0.51
N LEU A 58 -0.76 9.92 0.97
CA LEU A 58 -0.78 9.51 2.37
C LEU A 58 0.51 8.80 2.79
N THR A 59 1.01 7.92 1.93
CA THR A 59 2.24 7.16 2.16
C THR A 59 3.46 8.10 2.24
N GLU A 60 3.55 9.07 1.35
CA GLU A 60 4.58 10.11 1.37
C GLU A 60 4.51 11.00 2.61
N ALA A 61 3.30 11.43 2.99
CA ALA A 61 3.08 12.21 4.20
C ALA A 61 3.50 11.44 5.45
N SER A 62 3.17 10.15 5.52
CA SER A 62 3.52 9.27 6.63
C SER A 62 5.03 9.05 6.73
N GLN A 63 5.70 8.78 5.60
CA GLN A 63 7.17 8.68 5.55
C GLN A 63 7.85 9.97 6.04
N LYS A 64 7.36 11.13 5.59
CA LYS A 64 7.90 12.44 5.99
C LYS A 64 7.68 12.72 7.48
N TYR A 65 6.50 12.40 8.00
CA TYR A 65 6.16 12.57 9.41
C TYR A 65 7.02 11.67 10.31
N MET A 66 7.13 10.39 9.94
CA MET A 66 7.89 9.39 10.70
C MET A 66 9.40 9.51 10.50
N LYS A 67 9.85 10.24 9.46
CA LYS A 67 11.25 10.29 8.99
C LYS A 67 11.82 8.91 8.65
N LEU A 68 10.96 8.05 8.09
CA LEU A 68 11.27 6.66 7.75
C LEU A 68 11.18 6.46 6.24
N SER A 69 12.05 5.61 5.70
CA SER A 69 11.94 5.18 4.31
C SER A 69 10.76 4.23 4.11
N GLN A 70 10.35 4.00 2.85
CA GLN A 70 9.33 2.98 2.54
C GLN A 70 9.66 1.60 3.12
N GLN A 71 10.93 1.21 3.06
CA GLN A 71 11.36 -0.07 3.59
C GLN A 71 11.25 -0.14 5.12
N ASP A 72 11.59 0.96 5.80
CA ASP A 72 11.45 1.08 7.24
C ASP A 72 9.98 1.02 7.66
N MET A 73 9.09 1.71 6.93
CA MET A 73 7.64 1.66 7.17
C MET A 73 7.09 0.23 7.05
N ARG A 74 7.52 -0.53 6.04
CA ARG A 74 7.15 -1.96 5.89
C ARG A 74 7.64 -2.79 7.07
N ALA A 75 8.85 -2.56 7.56
CA ALA A 75 9.39 -3.26 8.72
C ALA A 75 8.57 -2.97 10.00
N ILE A 76 8.24 -1.69 10.24
CA ILE A 76 7.41 -1.27 11.37
C ILE A 76 6.01 -1.89 11.29
N GLN A 77 5.38 -1.89 10.12
CA GLN A 77 4.07 -2.52 9.93
C GLN A 77 4.11 -4.01 10.26
N TYR A 78 5.11 -4.74 9.77
CA TYR A 78 5.29 -6.16 10.07
C TYR A 78 5.42 -6.42 11.58
N LEU A 79 6.25 -5.61 12.26
CA LEU A 79 6.46 -5.74 13.70
C LEU A 79 5.20 -5.43 14.52
N ILE A 80 4.41 -4.42 14.11
CA ILE A 80 3.14 -4.09 14.77
C ILE A 80 2.14 -5.25 14.64
N VAL A 81 1.98 -5.80 13.42
CA VAL A 81 1.07 -6.93 13.17
C VAL A 81 1.51 -8.16 13.97
N ALA A 82 2.82 -8.46 13.98
CA ALA A 82 3.35 -9.56 14.76
C ALA A 82 3.12 -9.37 16.28
N SER A 83 3.32 -8.15 16.79
CA SER A 83 3.05 -7.80 18.18
C SER A 83 1.58 -8.01 18.56
N ASN A 84 0.65 -7.61 17.69
CA ASN A 84 -0.79 -7.81 17.89
C ASN A 84 -1.19 -9.30 17.97
N HIS A 85 -0.41 -10.18 17.33
CA HIS A 85 -0.62 -11.63 17.35
C HIS A 85 0.23 -12.34 18.43
N GLY A 86 0.99 -11.60 19.24
CA GLY A 86 1.89 -12.18 20.26
C GLY A 86 3.11 -12.90 19.68
N THR A 87 3.44 -12.65 18.41
CA THR A 87 4.55 -13.30 17.71
C THR A 87 5.86 -12.55 17.98
N MET A 88 6.88 -13.27 18.46
CA MET A 88 8.23 -12.73 18.58
C MET A 88 8.92 -12.70 17.22
N VAL A 89 9.37 -11.52 16.79
CA VAL A 89 10.01 -11.35 15.49
C VAL A 89 11.52 -11.42 15.62
N THR A 90 12.15 -12.29 14.84
CA THR A 90 13.61 -12.35 14.71
C THR A 90 14.09 -11.54 13.49
N PRO A 91 15.38 -11.14 13.44
CA PRO A 91 15.95 -10.52 12.24
C PRO A 91 15.78 -11.37 10.97
N GLY A 92 15.87 -12.70 11.08
CA GLY A 92 15.66 -13.59 9.94
C GLY A 92 14.23 -13.54 9.38
N MET A 93 13.23 -13.42 10.24
CA MET A 93 11.83 -13.26 9.82
C MET A 93 11.62 -11.93 9.08
N LEU A 94 12.21 -10.84 9.58
CA LEU A 94 12.19 -9.55 8.89
C LEU A 94 12.90 -9.60 7.54
N ALA A 95 14.08 -10.22 7.47
CA ALA A 95 14.84 -10.37 6.23
C ALA A 95 14.02 -11.10 5.15
N ALA A 96 13.36 -12.20 5.55
CA ALA A 96 12.50 -12.98 4.67
C ALA A 96 11.27 -12.18 4.21
N HIS A 97 10.58 -11.51 5.13
CA HIS A 97 9.40 -10.70 4.81
C HIS A 97 9.71 -9.52 3.88
N LEU A 98 10.83 -8.84 4.13
CA LEU A 98 11.26 -7.69 3.34
C LEU A 98 12.06 -8.08 2.10
N GLN A 99 12.33 -9.38 1.90
CA GLN A 99 13.15 -9.94 0.82
C GLN A 99 14.52 -9.23 0.67
N ILE A 100 15.24 -9.09 1.79
CA ILE A 100 16.55 -8.42 1.82
C ILE A 100 17.64 -9.28 2.43
N SER A 101 18.88 -8.97 2.08
CA SER A 101 20.05 -9.67 2.64
C SER A 101 20.17 -9.48 4.16
N ALA A 102 20.88 -10.39 4.82
CA ALA A 102 21.22 -10.26 6.24
C ALA A 102 21.97 -8.95 6.53
N ALA A 103 22.90 -8.55 5.66
CA ALA A 103 23.63 -7.29 5.81
C ALA A 103 22.71 -6.06 5.73
N SER A 104 21.77 -6.05 4.79
CA SER A 104 20.75 -5.01 4.66
C SER A 104 19.82 -4.97 5.87
N THR A 105 19.44 -6.15 6.38
CA THR A 105 18.62 -6.29 7.59
C THR A 105 19.31 -5.66 8.80
N THR A 106 20.60 -5.96 9.00
CA THR A 106 21.38 -5.35 10.09
C THR A 106 21.43 -3.83 9.98
N LYS A 107 21.66 -3.29 8.78
CA LYS A 107 21.65 -1.82 8.56
C LYS A 107 20.29 -1.20 8.86
N LEU A 108 19.20 -1.83 8.41
CA LEU A 108 17.83 -1.39 8.68
C LEU A 108 17.55 -1.38 10.18
N LEU A 109 17.87 -2.47 10.89
CA LEU A 109 17.64 -2.57 12.32
C LEU A 109 18.45 -1.52 13.09
N ASN A 110 19.71 -1.29 12.72
CA ASN A 110 20.54 -0.28 13.38
C ASN A 110 19.91 1.11 13.20
N ARG A 111 19.52 1.47 11.99
CA ARG A 111 18.87 2.77 11.71
C ARG A 111 17.56 2.95 12.47
N LEU A 112 16.72 1.92 12.52
CA LEU A 112 15.46 1.97 13.26
C LEU A 112 15.67 2.09 14.78
N GLU A 113 16.69 1.42 15.31
CA GLU A 113 17.04 1.48 16.73
C GLU A 113 17.66 2.84 17.09
N ASP A 114 18.56 3.37 16.27
CA ASP A 114 19.14 4.72 16.40
C ASP A 114 18.04 5.80 16.36
N GLY A 115 16.98 5.57 15.57
CA GLY A 115 15.78 6.42 15.51
C GLY A 115 14.77 6.20 16.65
N ALA A 116 15.08 5.34 17.63
CA ALA A 116 14.19 4.94 18.73
C ALA A 116 12.84 4.34 18.26
N HIS A 117 12.81 3.75 17.06
CA HIS A 117 11.62 3.11 16.51
C HIS A 117 11.44 1.66 16.95
N ILE A 118 12.55 0.99 17.25
CA ILE A 118 12.57 -0.39 17.72
C ILE A 118 13.46 -0.55 18.94
N THR A 119 13.32 -1.70 19.59
CA THR A 119 14.25 -2.23 20.59
C THR A 119 14.62 -3.66 20.22
N ARG A 120 15.83 -4.08 20.62
CA ARG A 120 16.27 -5.47 20.54
C ARG A 120 16.41 -6.06 21.92
N GLU A 121 15.81 -7.22 22.11
CA GLU A 121 15.87 -7.97 23.36
C GLU A 121 16.44 -9.36 23.09
N VAL A 122 17.13 -9.95 24.06
CA VAL A 122 17.61 -11.33 23.94
C VAL A 122 16.41 -12.27 23.93
N HIS A 123 16.40 -13.23 23.01
CA HIS A 123 15.31 -14.20 22.92
C HIS A 123 15.25 -15.07 24.20
N PRO A 124 14.08 -15.21 24.85
CA PRO A 124 13.98 -15.83 26.17
C PRO A 124 14.37 -17.31 26.19
N ALA A 125 14.14 -18.03 25.09
CA ALA A 125 14.51 -19.44 24.94
C ALA A 125 15.85 -19.68 24.24
N ASP A 126 16.44 -18.66 23.59
CA ASP A 126 17.69 -18.78 22.84
C ASP A 126 18.55 -17.54 23.02
N ARG A 127 19.54 -17.63 23.90
CA ARG A 127 20.42 -16.50 24.22
C ARG A 127 21.32 -16.04 23.06
N ARG A 128 21.37 -16.80 21.96
CA ARG A 128 22.12 -16.44 20.74
C ARG A 128 21.27 -15.65 19.75
N ALA A 129 19.95 -15.62 19.94
CA ALA A 129 19.02 -14.90 19.09
C ALA A 129 18.51 -13.61 19.75
N PHE A 130 18.18 -12.63 18.92
CA PHE A 130 17.49 -11.41 19.34
C PHE A 130 16.06 -11.40 18.80
N VAL A 131 15.16 -10.80 19.57
CA VAL A 131 13.83 -10.41 19.13
C VAL A 131 13.78 -8.90 18.94
N VAL A 132 13.01 -8.48 17.94
CA VAL A 132 12.82 -7.08 17.60
C VAL A 132 11.40 -6.67 18.00
N ARG A 133 11.26 -5.53 18.67
CA ARG A 133 9.98 -4.95 19.06
C ARG A 133 9.89 -3.49 18.64
N VAL A 134 8.72 -3.06 18.20
CA VAL A 134 8.44 -1.63 17.98
C VAL A 134 8.28 -0.93 19.31
N THR A 135 8.79 0.29 19.43
CA THR A 135 8.64 1.10 20.64
C THR A 135 7.19 1.60 20.80
N PRO A 136 6.71 1.79 22.04
CA PRO A 136 5.35 2.30 22.27
C PRO A 136 5.05 3.62 21.52
N GLY A 137 5.99 4.57 21.51
CA GLY A 137 5.81 5.85 20.81
C GLY A 137 5.73 5.71 19.28
N THR A 138 6.46 4.76 18.70
CA THR A 138 6.36 4.46 17.25
C THR A 138 5.07 3.73 16.93
N MET A 139 4.61 2.85 17.82
CA MET A 139 3.31 2.19 17.67
C MET A 139 2.18 3.21 17.69
N GLU A 140 2.19 4.17 18.63
CA GLU A 140 1.22 5.25 18.70
C GLU A 140 1.25 6.14 17.44
N SER A 141 2.45 6.55 17.01
CA SER A 141 2.62 7.36 15.79
C SER A 141 2.12 6.63 14.53
N ALA A 142 2.38 5.32 14.42
CA ALA A 142 1.87 4.49 13.33
C ALA A 142 0.34 4.32 13.39
N MET A 143 -0.23 4.22 14.59
CA MET A 143 -1.69 4.19 14.78
C MET A 143 -2.35 5.50 14.37
N ASP A 144 -1.78 6.64 14.74
CA ASP A 144 -2.34 7.96 14.44
C ASP A 144 -2.24 8.34 12.97
N THR A 145 -1.23 7.82 12.26
CA THR A 145 -1.03 8.07 10.83
C THR A 145 -1.74 7.02 9.98
N VAL A 146 -1.26 5.78 9.97
CA VAL A 146 -1.71 4.70 9.08
C VAL A 146 -2.93 3.99 9.67
N GLY A 147 -2.94 3.73 10.97
CA GLY A 147 -4.03 3.03 11.66
C GLY A 147 -5.39 3.73 11.55
N ARG A 148 -5.43 5.05 11.81
CA ARG A 148 -6.65 5.86 11.69
C ARG A 148 -7.22 5.87 10.27
N GLN A 149 -6.39 5.70 9.26
CA GLN A 149 -6.83 5.66 7.86
C GLN A 149 -7.39 4.29 7.49
N HIS A 150 -6.79 3.20 7.98
CA HIS A 150 -7.39 1.87 7.86
C HIS A 150 -8.79 1.82 8.51
N ALA A 151 -8.97 2.46 9.67
CA ALA A 151 -10.28 2.59 10.30
C ALA A 151 -11.29 3.32 9.40
N LYS A 152 -10.89 4.46 8.80
CA LYS A 152 -11.77 5.19 7.86
C LYS A 152 -12.13 4.37 6.61
N ARG A 153 -11.24 3.52 6.12
CA ARG A 153 -11.53 2.60 5.00
C ARG A 153 -12.55 1.54 5.39
N PHE A 154 -12.43 0.99 6.60
CA PHE A 154 -13.42 0.08 7.15
C PHE A 154 -14.80 0.75 7.20
N ASP A 155 -14.89 1.99 7.69
CA ASP A 155 -16.14 2.74 7.72
C ASP A 155 -16.73 2.94 6.31
N SER A 156 -15.89 3.12 5.29
CA SER A 156 -16.34 3.19 3.90
C SER A 156 -16.94 1.88 3.39
N ALA A 157 -16.31 0.74 3.69
CA ALA A 157 -16.84 -0.57 3.35
C ALA A 157 -18.11 -0.92 4.15
N ALA A 158 -18.21 -0.44 5.40
CA ALA A 158 -19.36 -0.65 6.27
C ALA A 158 -20.61 0.10 5.79
N ARG A 159 -20.46 1.19 5.02
CA ARG A 159 -21.58 1.93 4.41
C ARG A 159 -22.23 1.22 3.23
N LEU A 160 -21.56 0.22 2.64
CA LEU A 160 -22.11 -0.60 1.56
C LEU A 160 -23.06 -1.66 2.13
N THR A 161 -24.03 -2.09 1.34
CA THR A 161 -24.80 -3.32 1.63
C THR A 161 -23.89 -4.56 1.47
N ALA A 162 -24.36 -5.72 1.94
CA ALA A 162 -23.61 -6.97 1.74
C ALA A 162 -23.40 -7.29 0.26
N GLU A 163 -24.47 -7.20 -0.54
CA GLU A 163 -24.42 -7.43 -1.99
C GLU A 163 -23.48 -6.44 -2.69
N GLN A 164 -23.49 -5.17 -2.31
CA GLN A 164 -22.55 -4.18 -2.85
C GLN A 164 -21.10 -4.49 -2.50
N ARG A 165 -20.83 -4.99 -1.28
CA ARG A 165 -19.47 -5.43 -0.91
C ARG A 165 -19.04 -6.61 -1.76
N ASP A 166 -19.91 -7.58 -2.01
CA ASP A 166 -19.58 -8.76 -2.82
C ASP A 166 -19.23 -8.36 -4.25
N ILE A 167 -20.00 -7.45 -4.87
CA ILE A 167 -19.70 -6.90 -6.21
C ILE A 167 -18.33 -6.23 -6.24
N VAL A 168 -18.01 -5.40 -5.24
CA VAL A 168 -16.72 -4.69 -5.17
C VAL A 168 -15.55 -5.65 -4.92
N ILE A 169 -15.75 -6.68 -4.08
CA ILE A 169 -14.75 -7.72 -3.82
C ILE A 169 -14.45 -8.49 -5.11
N ASP A 170 -15.49 -8.91 -5.83
CA ASP A 170 -15.36 -9.66 -7.08
C ASP A 170 -14.65 -8.84 -8.15
N PHE A 171 -15.02 -7.56 -8.28
CA PHE A 171 -14.36 -6.63 -9.18
C PHE A 171 -12.87 -6.43 -8.87
N PHE A 172 -12.49 -6.25 -7.60
CA PHE A 172 -11.09 -6.09 -7.22
C PHE A 172 -10.27 -7.37 -7.42
N ARG A 173 -10.88 -8.54 -7.20
CA ARG A 173 -10.25 -9.83 -7.48
C ARG A 173 -9.97 -10.01 -8.96
N ASP A 174 -10.98 -9.82 -9.81
CA ASP A 174 -10.83 -9.90 -11.26
C ASP A 174 -9.74 -8.92 -11.76
N MET A 175 -9.78 -7.66 -11.32
CA MET A 175 -8.73 -6.69 -11.68
C MET A 175 -7.33 -7.09 -11.23
N THR A 176 -7.21 -7.72 -10.05
CA THR A 176 -5.92 -8.20 -9.55
C THR A 176 -5.40 -9.35 -10.40
N GLU A 177 -6.28 -10.28 -10.78
CA GLU A 177 -5.95 -11.39 -11.69
C GLU A 177 -5.49 -10.86 -13.06
N GLN A 178 -6.19 -9.88 -13.63
CA GLN A 178 -5.81 -9.26 -14.92
C GLN A 178 -4.51 -8.46 -14.87
N LEU A 179 -4.12 -7.95 -13.70
CA LEU A 179 -2.86 -7.23 -13.49
C LEU A 179 -1.70 -8.14 -13.07
N SER A 180 -1.97 -9.40 -12.71
CA SER A 180 -0.94 -10.35 -12.33
C SER A 180 -0.03 -10.63 -13.52
N LEU A 181 1.29 -10.58 -13.31
CA LEU A 181 2.29 -10.77 -14.35
C LEU A 181 2.53 -12.26 -14.70
N ASP A 182 1.72 -13.17 -14.17
CA ASP A 182 1.90 -14.62 -14.33
C ASP A 182 1.86 -15.10 -15.80
N ASP A 183 1.33 -14.27 -16.72
CA ASP A 183 1.23 -14.57 -18.16
C ASP A 183 1.92 -13.52 -19.07
N VAL A 184 2.84 -12.69 -18.53
CA VAL A 184 3.42 -11.58 -19.29
C VAL A 184 4.91 -11.78 -19.57
N ALA A 185 5.23 -12.15 -20.81
CA ALA A 185 6.56 -12.57 -21.29
C ALA A 185 7.71 -11.55 -21.12
N TRP A 186 7.47 -10.31 -20.67
CA TRP A 186 8.53 -9.33 -20.37
C TRP A 186 8.90 -9.25 -18.88
N ALA A 187 8.14 -9.91 -18.00
CA ALA A 187 8.38 -9.90 -16.56
C ALA A 187 9.38 -10.98 -16.09
N GLU A 188 9.84 -11.88 -16.97
CA GLU A 188 10.78 -12.95 -16.63
C GLU A 188 12.24 -12.47 -16.40
N ASP A 189 12.55 -11.19 -16.65
CA ASP A 189 13.90 -10.63 -16.62
C ASP A 189 14.17 -9.55 -15.53
N ILE A 190 13.37 -9.47 -14.46
CA ILE A 190 13.61 -8.54 -13.33
C ILE A 190 14.06 -9.28 -12.06
#